data_AF-A0A967H8L8-F1
#
_entry.id   AF-A0A967H8L8-F1
#
_cell.length_a   1.000
_cell.length_b   1.000
_cell.length_c   1.000
_cell.angle_alpha   90.00
_cell.angle_beta   90.00
_cell.angle_gamma   90.00
#
_symmetry.space_group_name_H-M   'P 1'
#
loop_
_entity.id
_entity.type
_entity.pdbx_description
1 polymer ?
#
loop_
_entity_poly.entity_id
_entity_poly.type
_entity_poly.pdbx_seq_one_letter_code
_entity_poly.pdbx_strand_id
1 'polypeptide(L)'
;IAKPFGRDRLDRLFQDISSELSSLSSNRVLIIEDDPVQQEQLENSFSEQNVICEMADSGQVAIESLKQQHFGAIILDLELPD
;
A
#
# COMPACT_ATOMS: atom_id res chain seq x y z
N ILE A 1 -5.50 -12.90 19.55
CA ILE A 1 -6.71 -12.50 18.78
C ILE A 1 -6.17 -11.87 17.51
N ALA A 2 -6.05 -12.66 16.45
CA ALA A 2 -5.41 -12.24 15.20
C ALA A 2 -6.50 -11.63 14.29
N LYS A 3 -6.27 -10.40 13.83
CA LYS A 3 -7.13 -9.66 12.89
C LYS A 3 -7.51 -10.58 11.70
N PRO A 4 -8.82 -10.84 11.46
CA PRO A 4 -9.29 -11.84 10.50
C PRO A 4 -9.40 -11.23 9.09
N PHE A 5 -8.28 -10.80 8.52
CA PHE A 5 -8.22 -10.41 7.12
C PHE A 5 -7.41 -11.48 6.40
N GLY A 6 -8.09 -12.56 6.00
CA GLY A 6 -7.45 -13.65 5.25
C GLY A 6 -6.77 -13.07 4.01
N ARG A 7 -5.50 -13.44 3.79
CA ARG A 7 -4.64 -12.98 2.68
C ARG A 7 -5.40 -12.95 1.35
N ASP A 8 -6.23 -13.95 1.11
CA ASP A 8 -7.09 -14.06 -0.09
C ASP A 8 -8.01 -12.85 -0.35
N ARG A 9 -8.49 -12.18 0.72
CA ARG A 9 -9.33 -10.97 0.59
C ARG A 9 -8.49 -9.75 0.27
N LEU A 10 -7.30 -9.64 0.87
CA LEU A 10 -6.33 -8.59 0.55
C LEU A 10 -5.86 -8.73 -0.90
N ASP A 11 -5.52 -9.93 -1.33
CA ASP A 11 -5.12 -10.24 -2.71
C ASP A 11 -6.20 -9.86 -3.73
N ARG A 12 -7.48 -10.13 -3.45
CA ARG A 12 -8.58 -9.72 -4.32
C ARG A 12 -8.76 -8.21 -4.38
N LEU A 13 -8.70 -7.55 -3.22
CA LEU A 13 -8.79 -6.09 -3.17
C LEU A 13 -7.62 -5.47 -3.95
N PHE A 14 -6.42 -6.05 -3.87
CA PHE A 14 -5.27 -5.63 -4.66
C PHE A 14 -5.44 -5.87 -6.15
N GLN A 15 -6.01 -7.01 -6.56
CA GLN A 15 -6.30 -7.26 -7.98
C GLN A 15 -7.34 -6.28 -8.54
N ASP A 16 -8.40 -5.99 -7.80
CA ASP A 16 -9.45 -5.05 -8.21
C ASP A 16 -8.85 -3.62 -8.33
N ILE A 17 -8.07 -3.20 -7.34
CA ILE A 17 -7.36 -1.90 -7.38
C ILE A 17 -6.35 -1.86 -8.53
N SER A 18 -5.57 -2.92 -8.75
CA SER A 18 -4.57 -3.02 -9.83
C SER A 18 -5.20 -2.99 -11.22
N SER A 19 -6.39 -3.58 -11.39
CA SER A 19 -7.16 -3.53 -12.64
C SER A 19 -7.64 -2.10 -12.94
N GLU A 20 -8.21 -1.41 -11.95
CA GLU A 20 -8.65 -0.01 -12.08
C GLU A 20 -7.46 0.93 -12.28
N LEU A 21 -6.34 0.65 -11.61
CA LEU A 21 -5.11 1.41 -11.70
C LEU A 21 -4.33 1.13 -13.00
N SER A 22 -4.48 -0.02 -13.64
CA SER A 22 -3.89 -0.26 -14.97
C SER A 22 -4.45 0.69 -16.06
N SER A 23 -5.61 1.33 -15.82
CA SER A 23 -6.16 2.42 -16.65
C SER A 23 -5.53 3.79 -16.34
N LEU A 24 -4.88 3.95 -15.20
CA LEU A 24 -4.19 5.16 -14.76
C LEU A 24 -2.69 4.92 -14.99
N SER A 25 -1.99 5.80 -15.69
CA SER A 25 -0.59 5.60 -16.13
C SER A 25 0.47 5.51 -15.00
N SER A 26 0.12 5.09 -13.78
CA SER A 26 0.97 5.14 -12.59
C SER A 26 0.79 3.89 -11.74
N ASN A 27 1.57 2.84 -12.01
CA ASN A 27 1.68 1.61 -11.22
C ASN A 27 2.32 1.84 -9.83
N ARG A 28 1.98 2.94 -9.15
CA ARG A 28 2.57 3.37 -7.88
C ARG A 28 1.53 3.30 -6.76
N VAL A 29 1.88 2.64 -5.67
CA VAL A 29 1.05 2.53 -4.47
C VAL A 29 1.80 3.10 -3.27
N LEU A 30 1.14 3.94 -2.48
CA LEU A 30 1.68 4.46 -1.23
C LEU A 30 1.15 3.62 -0.08
N ILE A 31 2.03 3.12 0.78
CA ILE A 31 1.69 2.27 1.92
C ILE A 31 2.11 3.01 3.18
N ILE A 32 1.18 3.19 4.11
CA ILE A 32 1.37 3.92 5.36
C ILE A 32 1.25 2.92 6.49
N GLU A 33 2.38 2.57 7.09
CA GLU A 33 2.56 1.46 8.03
C GLU A 33 3.73 1.79 8.95
N ASP A 34 3.54 1.69 10.27
CA ASP A 34 4.58 1.99 11.26
C ASP A 34 5.39 0.75 11.69
N ASP A 35 4.87 -0.46 11.44
CA ASP A 35 5.60 -1.71 11.72
C ASP A 35 6.53 -2.10 10.55
N PRO A 36 7.86 -2.09 10.74
CA PRO A 36 8.82 -2.42 9.68
C PRO A 36 8.74 -3.88 9.20
N VAL A 37 8.24 -4.80 10.04
CA VAL A 37 8.01 -6.20 9.64
C VAL A 37 6.82 -6.30 8.70
N GLN A 38 5.77 -5.50 8.93
CA GLN A 38 4.62 -5.42 8.02
C GLN A 38 5.00 -4.73 6.70
N GLN A 39 5.80 -3.65 6.76
CA GLN A 39 6.33 -2.99 5.57
C GLN A 39 7.07 -3.96 4.63
N GLU A 40 8.01 -4.75 5.16
CA GLU A 40 8.77 -5.73 4.38
C GLU A 40 7.87 -6.79 3.74
N GLN A 41 6.84 -7.26 4.45
CA GLN A 41 5.89 -8.24 3.91
C GLN A 41 5.05 -7.66 2.77
N LEU A 42 4.61 -6.41 2.90
CA LEU A 42 3.86 -5.71 1.87
C LEU A 42 4.75 -5.47 0.65
N GLU A 43 5.96 -4.94 0.84
CA GLU A 43 6.92 -4.68 -0.24
C GLU A 43 7.17 -5.93 -1.08
N ASN A 44 7.46 -7.06 -0.43
CA ASN A 44 7.68 -8.33 -1.11
C ASN A 44 6.45 -8.79 -1.92
N SER A 45 5.25 -8.63 -1.37
CA SER A 45 4.00 -9.04 -2.03
C SER A 45 3.69 -8.20 -3.28
N PHE A 46 4.01 -6.90 -3.25
CA PHE A 46 3.76 -6.00 -4.39
C PHE A 46 4.86 -6.03 -5.45
N SER A 47 6.11 -6.29 -5.05
CA SER A 47 7.24 -6.44 -5.96
C SER A 47 6.99 -7.56 -6.98
N GLU A 48 6.30 -8.62 -6.57
CA GLU A 48 5.88 -9.72 -7.46
C GLU A 48 4.88 -9.29 -8.56
N GLN A 49 4.20 -8.16 -8.39
CA GLN A 49 3.13 -7.69 -9.30
C GLN A 49 3.55 -6.54 -10.23
N ASN A 50 4.85 -6.21 -10.32
CA ASN A 50 5.36 -5.02 -11.06
C ASN A 50 4.73 -3.69 -10.59
N VAL A 51 4.31 -3.63 -9.32
CA VAL A 51 3.79 -2.42 -8.69
C VAL A 51 4.91 -1.78 -7.89
N ILE A 52 5.12 -0.48 -8.11
CA ILE A 52 6.09 0.31 -7.35
C ILE A 52 5.42 0.70 -6.03
N CYS A 53 5.90 0.17 -4.91
CA CYS A 53 5.40 0.57 -3.61
C CYS A 53 6.33 1.58 -2.95
N GLU A 54 5.75 2.62 -2.38
CA GLU A 54 6.45 3.57 -1.51
C GLU A 54 5.93 3.42 -0.10
N MET A 55 6.84 3.28 0.86
CA MET A 55 6.51 3.14 2.27
C MET A 55 6.57 4.50 2.96
N ALA A 56 5.62 4.76 3.85
CA ALA A 56 5.57 5.92 4.70
C ALA A 56 5.30 5.49 6.15
N ASP A 57 6.16 5.92 7.05
CA ASP A 57 6.13 5.50 8.46
C ASP A 57 5.09 6.30 9.28
N SER A 58 4.54 7.37 8.69
CA SER A 58 3.49 8.19 9.30
C SER A 58 2.64 8.87 8.24
N GLY A 59 1.44 9.30 8.65
CA GLY A 59 0.56 10.09 7.79
C GLY A 59 1.20 11.40 7.31
N GLN A 60 2.11 11.99 8.08
CA GLN A 60 2.81 13.21 7.69
C GLN A 60 3.78 12.95 6.52
N VAL A 61 4.58 11.88 6.61
CA VAL A 61 5.48 11.45 5.52
C VAL A 61 4.66 11.11 4.28
N ALA A 62 3.54 10.41 4.45
CA ALA A 62 2.63 10.07 3.36
C ALA A 62 2.10 11.31 2.62
N ILE A 63 1.72 12.37 3.36
CA ILE A 63 1.27 13.65 2.78
C ILE A 63 2.41 14.34 2.02
N GLU A 64 3.65 14.27 2.50
CA GLU A 64 4.79 14.81 1.75
C GLU A 64 5.03 14.04 0.45
N SER A 65 4.98 12.72 0.48
CA SER A 65 5.07 11.87 -0.71
C SER A 65 3.97 12.18 -1.73
N LEU A 66 2.71 12.32 -1.28
CA LEU A 66 1.57 12.68 -2.13
C LEU A 66 1.73 14.04 -2.82
N LYS A 67 2.51 14.96 -2.24
CA LYS A 67 2.79 16.27 -2.85
C LYS A 67 3.91 16.19 -3.91
N GLN A 68 4.84 15.26 -3.76
CA GLN A 68 5.97 15.09 -4.68
C GLN A 68 5.57 14.29 -5.93
N GLN A 69 4.64 13.34 -5.79
CA GLN A 69 4.29 12.42 -6.86
C GLN A 69 2.84 11.92 -6.75
N HIS A 70 2.32 11.45 -7.88
CA HIS A 70 0.99 10.83 -7.93
C HIS A 70 1.06 9.33 -7.67
N PHE A 71 0.18 8.87 -6.81
CA PHE A 71 -0.06 7.46 -6.53
C PHE A 71 -1.42 7.04 -7.06
N GLY A 72 -1.49 5.80 -7.54
CA GLY A 72 -2.70 5.15 -8.00
C GLY A 72 -3.62 4.66 -6.90
N ALA A 73 -3.01 4.22 -5.80
CA ALA A 73 -3.71 3.75 -4.62
C ALA A 73 -2.89 4.11 -3.38
N ILE A 74 -3.61 4.20 -2.25
CA ILE A 74 -3.04 4.44 -0.94
C ILE A 74 -3.55 3.33 -0.02
N ILE A 75 -2.64 2.68 0.68
CA ILE A 75 -2.91 1.68 1.71
C ILE A 75 -2.55 2.32 3.04
N LEU A 76 -3.50 2.40 3.95
CA LEU A 76 -3.33 2.99 5.28
C LEU A 76 -3.63 1.89 6.30
N ASP A 77 -2.69 1.60 7.20
CA ASP A 77 -3.03 0.80 8.38
C ASP A 77 -3.94 1.61 9.31
N LEU A 78 -5.01 0.98 9.76
CA LEU A 78 -5.98 1.56 10.70
C LEU A 78 -5.53 1.42 12.15
N GLU A 79 -4.47 0.64 12.41
CA GLU A 79 -3.81 0.55 13.72
C GLU A 79 -2.71 1.60 13.93
N LEU A 80 -2.48 2.48 12.93
CA LEU A 80 -1.56 3.61 13.10
C LEU A 80 -1.99 4.47 14.31
N PRO A 81 -1.08 4.73 15.26
CA PRO A 81 -1.40 5.46 16.48
C PRO A 81 -1.55 6.98 16.31
N ASP A 82 -1.20 7.51 15.12
CA ASP A 82 -1.33 8.93 14.73
C ASP A 82 -2.65 9.22 13.98
#